data_AF-A0A4Y2PYS7-F1
#
_entry.id   AF-A0A4Y2PYS7-F1
#
_cell.length_a   1.000
_cell.length_b   1.000
_cell.length_c   1.000
_cell.angle_alpha   90.00
_cell.angle_beta   90.00
_cell.angle_gamma   90.00
#
_symmetry.space_group_name_H-M   'P 1'
#
loop_
_entity.id
_entity.type
_entity.pdbx_description
1 polymer ?
#
loop_
_entity_poly.entity_id
_entity_poly.type
_entity_poly.pdbx_seq_one_letter_code
_entity_poly.pdbx_strand_id
1 'polypeptide(L)'
;MCTVFWDRQGIPLVEFLPRGETINAVRYCETLRKLRSAIQNKRQGMLSQGIVFLHDNARPHSAGVTQNFIQQFGLEQFDHPPYSPDLAPSD
;
A
#
# COMPACT_ATOMS: atom_id res chain seq x y z
N MET A 1 -6.43 -11.36 8.74
CA MET A 1 -6.56 -9.97 8.24
C MET A 1 -6.39 -10.00 6.72
N CYS A 2 -7.17 -9.22 5.97
CA CYS A 2 -7.02 -9.09 4.52
C CYS A 2 -6.39 -7.72 4.21
N THR A 3 -5.40 -7.68 3.33
CA THR A 3 -4.81 -6.45 2.80
C THR A 3 -5.01 -6.44 1.29
N VAL A 4 -5.69 -5.41 0.79
CA VAL A 4 -6.05 -5.27 -0.62
C VAL A 4 -5.48 -3.96 -1.14
N PHE A 5 -4.84 -4.02 -2.31
CA PHE A 5 -4.47 -2.84 -3.08
C PHE A 5 -5.24 -2.86 -4.39
N TRP A 6 -5.78 -1.72 -4.79
CA TRP A 6 -6.59 -1.58 -5.99
C TRP A 6 -6.45 -0.20 -6.60
N ASP A 7 -6.78 -0.13 -7.90
CA ASP A 7 -6.83 1.07 -8.70
C ASP A 7 -8.06 1.02 -9.62
N ARG A 8 -8.22 2.02 -10.48
CA ARG A 8 -9.31 2.07 -11.47
C ARG A 8 -9.32 0.90 -12.48
N GLN A 9 -8.23 0.12 -12.57
CA GLN A 9 -8.11 -1.06 -13.44
C GLN A 9 -8.32 -2.37 -12.65
N GLY A 10 -8.71 -2.29 -11.38
CA GLY A 10 -9.00 -3.42 -10.50
C GLY A 10 -7.89 -3.71 -9.48
N ILE A 11 -7.78 -4.98 -9.09
CA ILE A 11 -6.99 -5.38 -7.91
C ILE A 11 -5.64 -6.01 -8.33
N PRO A 12 -4.51 -5.28 -8.26
CA PRO A 12 -3.19 -5.86 -8.49
C PRO A 12 -2.77 -6.87 -7.42
N LEU A 13 -3.12 -6.67 -6.15
CA LEU A 13 -2.68 -7.52 -5.05
C LEU A 13 -3.74 -7.68 -3.95
N VAL A 14 -3.91 -8.92 -3.50
CA VAL A 14 -4.62 -9.29 -2.26
C VAL A 14 -3.71 -10.19 -1.46
N GLU A 15 -3.56 -9.92 -0.16
CA GLU A 15 -2.80 -10.75 0.76
C GLU A 15 -3.63 -11.07 2.00
N PHE A 16 -3.68 -12.36 2.35
CA PHE A 16 -4.36 -12.84 3.55
C PHE A 16 -3.31 -13.24 4.59
N LEU A 17 -3.38 -12.59 5.75
CA LEU A 17 -2.59 -13.02 6.89
C LEU A 17 -3.24 -14.23 7.56
N PRO A 18 -2.42 -15.16 8.08
CA PRO A 18 -2.90 -16.25 8.93
C PRO A 18 -3.76 -15.74 10.08
N ARG A 19 -4.64 -16.62 10.57
CA ARG A 19 -5.52 -16.28 11.69
C ARG A 19 -4.70 -15.96 12.93
N GLY A 20 -4.99 -14.83 13.57
CA GLY A 20 -4.30 -14.37 14.78
C GLY A 20 -3.06 -13.50 14.51
N GLU A 21 -2.61 -13.39 13.26
CA GLU A 21 -1.54 -12.46 12.89
C GLU A 21 -2.08 -11.07 12.53
N THR A 22 -1.28 -10.05 12.84
CA THR A 22 -1.56 -8.63 12.55
C THR A 22 -0.49 -8.06 11.64
N ILE A 23 -0.84 -7.06 10.81
CA ILE A 23 0.14 -6.35 10.00
C ILE A 23 1.06 -5.53 10.93
N ASN A 24 2.37 -5.72 10.80
CA ASN A 24 3.39 -4.87 11.42
C ASN A 24 4.21 -4.17 10.33
N ALA A 25 5.08 -3.24 10.69
CA ALA A 25 5.82 -2.44 9.71
C ALA A 25 6.69 -3.31 8.78
N VAL A 26 7.36 -4.34 9.31
CA VAL A 26 8.22 -5.23 8.51
C VAL A 26 7.40 -6.00 7.48
N ARG A 27 6.29 -6.61 7.92
CA ARG A 27 5.36 -7.35 7.05
C ARG A 27 4.75 -6.42 6.01
N TYR A 28 4.37 -5.21 6.40
CA TYR A 28 3.83 -4.23 5.47
C TYR A 28 4.84 -3.87 4.36
N CYS A 29 6.12 -3.66 4.71
CA CYS A 29 7.18 -3.48 3.71
C CYS A 29 7.33 -4.70 2.77
N GLU A 30 7.18 -5.94 3.27
CA GLU A 30 7.16 -7.14 2.42
C GLU A 30 5.97 -7.13 1.44
N THR A 31 4.78 -6.77 1.93
CA THR A 31 3.59 -6.61 1.09
C THR A 31 3.78 -5.53 0.03
N LEU A 32 4.38 -4.38 0.37
CA LEU A 32 4.69 -3.33 -0.61
C LEU A 32 5.72 -3.78 -1.67
N ARG A 33 6.69 -4.65 -1.31
CA ARG A 33 7.57 -5.29 -2.31
C ARG A 33 6.78 -6.11 -3.31
N LYS A 34 5.85 -6.95 -2.81
CA LYS A 34 4.97 -7.76 -3.67
C LYS A 34 4.07 -6.88 -4.53
N LEU A 35 3.57 -5.77 -3.99
CA LEU A 35 2.75 -4.82 -4.71
C LEU A 35 3.50 -4.22 -5.90
N ARG A 36 4.76 -3.81 -5.72
CA ARG A 36 5.58 -3.32 -6.83
C ARG A 36 5.71 -4.36 -7.95
N SER A 37 6.01 -5.61 -7.61
CA SER A 37 6.06 -6.68 -8.60
C SER A 37 4.71 -6.91 -9.28
N ALA A 38 3.61 -6.83 -8.55
CA ALA A 38 2.27 -6.94 -9.12
C ALA A 38 1.96 -5.78 -10.08
N ILE A 39 2.34 -4.54 -9.75
CA ILE A 39 2.19 -3.37 -10.62
C ILE A 39 3.06 -3.53 -11.87
N GLN A 40 4.33 -3.94 -11.73
CA GLN A 40 5.22 -4.20 -12.88
C GLN A 40 4.60 -5.19 -13.88
N ASN A 41 3.98 -6.25 -13.38
CA ASN A 41 3.43 -7.31 -14.21
C ASN A 41 2.04 -6.99 -14.76
N LYS A 42 1.17 -6.33 -13.98
CA LYS A 42 -0.24 -6.14 -14.30
C LYS A 42 -0.60 -4.73 -14.79
N ARG A 43 0.32 -3.76 -14.67
CA ARG A 43 0.12 -2.33 -14.96
C ARG A 43 1.33 -1.78 -15.72
N GLN A 44 1.51 -2.22 -16.96
CA GLN A 44 2.60 -1.76 -17.82
C GLN A 44 2.58 -0.22 -17.95
N GLY A 45 3.74 0.42 -17.76
CA GLY A 45 3.90 1.87 -17.88
C GLY A 45 3.46 2.70 -16.66
N MET A 46 2.77 2.11 -15.67
CA MET A 46 2.31 2.85 -14.49
C MET A 46 3.49 3.34 -13.63
N LEU A 47 4.55 2.54 -13.48
CA LEU A 47 5.74 2.95 -12.74
C LEU A 47 6.49 4.13 -13.38
N SER A 48 6.40 4.30 -14.69
CA SER A 48 7.02 5.44 -15.37
C SER A 48 6.20 6.73 -15.29
N GLN A 49 4.91 6.64 -14.95
CA GLN A 49 4.01 7.80 -14.87
C GLN A 49 3.99 8.45 -13.48
N GLY A 50 4.66 7.83 -12.50
CA GLY A 50 4.50 8.18 -11.09
C GLY A 50 3.23 7.54 -10.51
N ILE A 51 3.28 7.22 -9.21
CA ILE A 51 2.16 6.59 -8.51
C ILE A 51 1.86 7.41 -7.26
N VAL A 52 0.65 7.94 -7.21
CA VAL A 52 0.07 8.49 -5.99
C VAL A 52 -0.49 7.33 -5.17
N PHE A 53 -0.01 7.20 -3.94
CA PHE A 53 -0.30 6.10 -3.04
C PHE A 53 -1.15 6.60 -1.86
N LEU A 54 -2.37 6.09 -1.75
CA LEU A 54 -3.30 6.40 -0.68
C LEU A 54 -3.43 5.21 0.28
N HIS A 55 -3.23 5.47 1.56
CA HIS A 55 -3.47 4.55 2.66
C HIS A 55 -3.71 5.33 3.95
N ASP A 56 -4.28 4.68 4.96
CA ASP A 56 -4.54 5.28 6.26
C ASP A 56 -3.26 5.45 7.10
N ASN A 57 -3.34 6.25 8.16
CA ASN A 57 -2.20 6.58 9.03
C ASN A 57 -1.92 5.53 10.12
N ALA A 58 -2.28 4.26 9.90
CA ALA A 58 -2.01 3.19 10.86
C ALA A 58 -0.52 3.16 11.27
N ARG A 59 -0.22 2.75 12.50
CA ARG A 59 1.17 2.73 13.01
C ARG A 59 2.17 1.99 12.11
N PRO A 60 1.85 0.84 11.50
CA PRO A 60 2.74 0.19 10.54
C PRO A 60 3.00 1.01 9.27
N HIS A 61 2.07 1.87 8.87
CA HIS A 61 2.11 2.67 7.66
C HIS A 61 2.93 3.95 7.84
N SER A 62 2.85 4.56 9.04
CA SER A 62 3.63 5.75 9.42
C SER A 62 5.01 5.43 10.01
N ALA A 63 5.36 4.15 10.20
CA ALA A 63 6.66 3.75 10.70
C ALA A 63 7.79 4.21 9.76
N GLY A 64 8.93 4.66 10.32
CA GLY A 64 10.05 5.18 9.53
C GLY A 64 10.60 4.18 8.49
N VAL A 65 10.59 2.89 8.79
CA VAL A 65 10.97 1.84 7.83
C VAL A 65 10.04 1.78 6.62
N THR A 66 8.75 2.02 6.83
CA THR A 66 7.73 2.05 5.77
C THR A 66 7.85 3.32 4.95
N GLN A 67 8.03 4.47 5.61
CA GLN A 67 8.22 5.77 4.95
C GLN A 67 9.47 5.76 4.05
N ASN A 68 10.59 5.25 4.56
CA ASN A 68 11.81 5.06 3.76
C ASN A 68 11.56 4.15 2.56
N PHE A 69 10.76 3.10 2.75
CA PHE A 69 10.40 2.18 1.69
C PHE A 69 9.54 2.87 0.63
N ILE A 70 8.50 3.61 1.00
CA ILE A 70 7.65 4.37 0.06
C ILE A 70 8.50 5.32 -0.79
N GLN A 71 9.42 6.06 -0.17
CA GLN A 71 10.36 6.96 -0.87
C GLN A 71 11.29 6.22 -1.83
N GLN A 72 11.92 5.12 -1.40
CA GLN A 72 12.79 4.30 -2.26
C GLN A 72 12.05 3.70 -3.46
N PHE A 73 10.73 3.53 -3.34
CA PHE A 73 9.87 2.97 -4.38
C PHE A 73 9.34 4.04 -5.33
N GLY A 74 9.62 5.32 -5.09
CA GLY A 74 9.14 6.44 -5.90
C GLY A 74 7.63 6.62 -5.83
N LEU A 75 7.01 6.16 -4.73
CA LEU A 75 5.60 6.36 -4.48
C LEU A 75 5.41 7.74 -3.83
N GLU A 76 4.53 8.55 -4.40
CA GLU A 76 4.10 9.80 -3.79
C GLU A 76 2.97 9.49 -2.82
N GLN A 77 3.21 9.64 -1.52
CA GLN A 77 2.17 9.40 -0.52
C GLN A 77 1.17 10.56 -0.51
N PHE A 78 -0.11 10.23 -0.62
CA PHE A 78 -1.19 11.20 -0.47
C PHE A 78 -1.49 11.46 1.01
N ASP A 79 -1.67 12.72 1.39
CA ASP A 79 -2.03 13.08 2.76
C ASP A 79 -3.44 12.59 3.11
N HIS A 80 -3.53 11.72 4.11
CA HIS A 80 -4.80 11.24 4.64
C HIS A 80 -5.05 11.83 6.04
N PRO A 81 -6.19 12.45 6.31
CA PRO A 81 -6.49 12.97 7.64
C PRO A 81 -6.79 11.84 8.66
N PRO A 82 -6.52 12.05 9.97
CA PRO A 82 -6.89 11.08 11.00
C PRO A 82 -8.41 10.84 11.04
N TYR A 83 -8.81 9.60 11.34
CA TYR A 83 -10.20 9.20 11.58
C TYR A 83 -11.18 9.57 10.44
N SER A 84 -10.72 9.50 9.18
CA SER A 84 -11.51 9.88 8.01
C SER A 84 -11.76 8.70 7.05
N PRO A 85 -12.44 7.63 7.51
CA PRO A 85 -12.73 6.47 6.65
C PRO A 85 -13.61 6.84 5.46
N ASP A 86 -14.45 7.88 5.57
CA ASP A 86 -15.26 8.42 4.48
C ASP A 86 -14.43 8.96 3.30
N LEU A 87 -13.14 9.24 3.52
CA LEU A 87 -12.18 9.67 2.51
C LEU A 87 -11.29 8.53 2.00
N ALA A 88 -11.47 7.31 2.50
CA ALA A 88 -10.73 6.13 2.10
C ALA A 88 -11.63 5.23 1.22
N PRO A 89 -11.35 5.11 -0.09
CA PRO A 89 -12.20 4.32 -0.98
C PRO A 89 -12.31 2.82 -0.62
N SER A 90 -11.40 2.31 0.22
CA SER A 90 -11.37 0.90 0.64
C SER A 90 -12.25 0.62 1.86
N ASP A 91 -12.66 1.64 2.60
CA ASP A 91 -13.56 1.54 3.75
C ASP A 91 -15.04 1.63 3.30
#